data_AF-A0A1S8XYS5-F1
#
_entry.id   AF-A0A1S8XYS5-F1
#
_cell.length_a   1.000
_cell.length_b   1.000
_cell.length_c   1.000
_cell.angle_alpha   90.00
_cell.angle_beta   90.00
_cell.angle_gamma   90.00
#
_symmetry.space_group_name_H-M   'P 1'
#
loop_
_entity.id
_entity.type
_entity.pdbx_description
1 polymer ?
#
loop_
_entity_poly.entity_id
_entity_poly.type
_entity_poly.pdbx_seq_one_letter_code
_entity_poly.pdbx_strand_id
1 'polypeptide(L)'
;MTRRSLAGRARGLILRTAPGIPRSRREARTSLEALATLRGQGWHRSVGAAPVDGEGRPLPWLSYSAVRWLDEVLHPGVRVFEYGSGSSTSWFAWPGRVGEIVSVEHDAAWFAQLPQPANGEIRHVPCADGWWDG
;
A
#
# COMPACT_ATOMS: atom_id res chain seq x y z
N MET A 1 -3.20 34.66 -42.16
CA MET A 1 -2.56 33.44 -41.57
C MET A 1 -1.55 33.87 -40.51
N THR A 2 -1.89 33.77 -39.23
CA THR A 2 -1.06 34.23 -38.11
C THR A 2 0.01 33.17 -37.77
N ARG A 3 1.28 33.43 -38.10
CA ARG A 3 2.40 32.53 -37.76
C ARG A 3 2.59 32.51 -36.24
N ARG A 4 2.38 31.35 -35.59
CA ARG A 4 2.73 31.16 -34.17
C ARG A 4 4.25 31.34 -33.98
N SER A 5 4.65 32.07 -32.94
CA SER A 5 6.06 32.36 -32.66
C SER A 5 6.86 31.07 -32.35
N LEU A 6 8.17 31.09 -32.66
CA LEU A 6 9.10 30.00 -32.39
C LEU A 6 9.06 29.53 -30.93
N ALA A 7 8.91 30.46 -29.98
CA ALA A 7 8.76 30.15 -28.55
C ALA A 7 7.49 29.35 -28.26
N GLY A 8 6.38 29.65 -28.94
CA GLY A 8 5.13 28.89 -28.84
C GLY A 8 5.24 27.47 -29.41
N ARG A 9 6.07 27.25 -30.44
CA ARG A 9 6.35 25.92 -31.01
C ARG A 9 7.26 25.11 -30.10
N ALA A 10 8.30 25.72 -29.54
CA ALA A 10 9.23 25.07 -28.60
C ALA A 10 8.54 24.65 -27.29
N ARG A 11 7.69 25.53 -26.72
CA ARG A 11 6.90 25.22 -25.51
C ARG A 11 5.89 24.09 -25.75
N GLY A 12 5.26 24.07 -26.93
CA GLY A 12 4.37 22.98 -27.33
C GLY A 12 5.07 21.65 -27.57
N LEU A 13 6.34 21.68 -27.99
CA LEU A 13 7.18 20.49 -28.17
C LEU A 13 7.62 19.94 -26.80
N ILE A 14 8.13 20.78 -25.90
CA ILE A 14 8.56 20.40 -24.54
C ILE A 14 7.41 19.76 -23.75
N LEU A 15 6.20 20.32 -23.82
CA LEU A 15 5.02 19.76 -23.15
C LEU A 15 4.51 18.44 -23.77
N ARG A 16 4.90 18.15 -25.03
CA ARG A 16 4.59 16.87 -25.69
C ARG A 16 5.60 15.78 -25.37
N THR A 17 6.85 16.14 -25.09
CA THR A 17 7.97 15.19 -24.94
C THR A 17 8.36 14.89 -23.50
N ALA A 18 7.86 15.65 -22.51
CA ALA A 18 8.13 15.38 -21.09
C ALA A 18 6.92 14.73 -20.39
N PRO A 19 6.83 13.39 -20.33
CA PRO A 19 5.79 12.72 -19.55
C PRO A 19 5.86 13.16 -18.08
N GLY A 20 4.70 13.45 -17.48
CA GLY A 20 4.59 13.86 -16.07
C GLY A 20 4.66 15.36 -15.79
N ILE A 21 4.99 16.21 -16.77
CA ILE A 21 4.95 17.68 -16.58
C ILE A 21 3.54 18.22 -16.89
N PRO A 22 2.86 18.90 -15.94
CA PRO A 22 1.55 19.49 -16.19
C PRO A 22 1.56 20.52 -17.33
N ARG A 23 0.59 20.41 -18.23
CA ARG A 23 0.47 21.26 -19.44
C ARG A 23 -0.44 22.47 -19.24
N SER A 24 -1.19 22.49 -18.16
CA SER A 24 -2.14 23.56 -17.81
C SER A 24 -2.16 23.81 -16.30
N ARG A 25 -2.69 24.97 -15.89
CA ARG A 25 -2.91 25.27 -14.45
C ARG A 25 -3.83 24.25 -13.77
N ARG A 26 -4.83 23.74 -14.51
CA ARG A 26 -5.75 22.72 -14.02
C ARG A 26 -5.01 21.41 -13.76
N GLU A 27 -4.21 20.95 -14.72
CA GLU A 27 -3.37 19.77 -14.54
C GLU A 27 -2.40 19.95 -13.36
N ALA A 28 -1.78 21.12 -13.23
CA ALA A 28 -0.87 21.39 -12.12
C ALA A 28 -1.57 21.27 -10.76
N ARG A 29 -2.78 21.83 -10.63
CA ARG A 29 -3.59 21.70 -9.41
C ARG A 29 -3.97 20.24 -9.13
N THR A 30 -4.47 19.51 -10.13
CA THR A 30 -4.84 18.10 -9.96
C THR A 30 -3.63 17.24 -9.60
N SER A 31 -2.47 17.48 -10.20
CA SER A 31 -1.22 16.79 -9.84
C SER A 31 -0.81 17.07 -8.39
N LEU A 32 -0.92 18.33 -7.93
CA LEU A 32 -0.63 18.68 -6.55
C LEU A 32 -1.61 18.03 -5.56
N GLU A 33 -2.90 17.99 -5.88
CA GLU A 33 -3.93 17.32 -5.07
C GLU A 33 -3.66 15.81 -4.98
N ALA A 34 -3.31 15.16 -6.09
CA ALA A 34 -2.94 13.75 -6.11
C ALA A 34 -1.66 13.48 -5.30
N LEU A 35 -0.61 14.28 -5.47
CA LEU A 35 0.63 14.15 -4.69
C LEU A 35 0.42 14.40 -3.20
N ALA A 36 -0.40 15.39 -2.83
CA ALA A 36 -0.77 15.64 -1.44
C ALA A 36 -1.54 14.45 -0.85
N THR A 37 -2.43 13.84 -1.62
CA THR A 37 -3.17 12.64 -1.23
C THR A 37 -2.24 11.45 -1.01
N LEU A 38 -1.34 11.16 -1.96
CA LEU A 38 -0.34 10.10 -1.83
C LEU A 38 0.62 10.34 -0.66
N ARG A 39 0.96 11.61 -0.40
CA ARG A 39 1.74 11.98 0.77
C ARG A 39 0.98 11.66 2.06
N GLY A 40 -0.29 12.06 2.16
CA GLY A 40 -1.15 11.78 3.31
C GLY A 40 -1.39 10.29 3.56
N GLN A 41 -1.45 9.48 2.50
CA GLN A 41 -1.59 8.02 2.60
C GLN A 41 -0.28 7.28 2.87
N GLY A 42 0.84 8.00 3.07
CA GLY A 42 2.13 7.38 3.40
C GLY A 42 2.89 6.75 2.22
N TRP A 43 2.42 6.94 0.98
CA TRP A 43 3.07 6.37 -0.22
C TRP A 43 4.55 6.74 -0.30
N HIS A 44 4.87 8.02 -0.11
CA HIS A 44 6.25 8.53 -0.13
C HIS A 44 7.16 7.91 0.94
N ARG A 45 6.61 7.51 2.09
CA ARG A 45 7.33 6.82 3.18
C ARG A 45 7.54 5.34 2.89
N SER A 46 6.71 4.78 2.01
CA SER A 46 6.71 3.36 1.63
C SER A 46 7.63 3.06 0.45
N VAL A 47 8.17 4.08 -0.23
CA VAL A 47 9.07 3.88 -1.38
C VAL A 47 10.38 3.24 -0.89
N GLY A 48 10.60 1.98 -1.28
CA GLY A 48 11.81 1.22 -0.92
C GLY A 48 11.80 0.66 0.51
N ALA A 49 10.65 0.65 1.19
CA ALA A 49 10.49 0.15 2.55
C ALA A 49 9.16 -0.62 2.70
N ALA A 50 8.88 -1.14 3.90
CA ALA A 50 7.58 -1.70 4.21
C ALA A 50 6.49 -0.61 4.12
N PRO A 51 5.26 -0.97 3.67
CA PRO A 51 4.18 -0.01 3.51
C PRO A 51 3.74 0.55 4.86
N VAL A 52 3.62 1.88 4.94
CA VAL A 52 3.19 2.61 6.13
C VAL A 52 2.25 3.76 5.76
N ASP A 53 1.42 4.19 6.71
CA ASP A 53 0.54 5.33 6.54
C ASP A 53 1.25 6.68 6.71
N GLY A 54 0.48 7.78 6.69
CA GLY A 54 1.02 9.13 6.86
C GLY A 54 1.74 9.34 8.20
N GLU A 55 1.32 8.61 9.24
CA GLU A 55 1.88 8.64 10.59
C GLU A 55 3.07 7.68 10.74
N GLY A 56 3.26 6.76 9.80
CA GLY A 56 4.34 5.76 9.82
C GLY A 56 3.93 4.44 10.49
N ARG A 57 2.62 4.24 10.72
CA ARG A 57 2.08 2.97 11.21
C ARG A 57 2.06 1.96 10.06
N PRO A 58 2.27 0.66 10.32
CA PRO A 58 2.23 -0.37 9.29
C PRO A 58 0.93 -0.31 8.47
N LEU A 59 1.03 -0.55 7.17
CA LEU A 59 -0.11 -0.80 6.28
C LEU A 59 -0.05 -2.24 5.77
N PRO A 60 -1.18 -2.85 5.40
CA PRO A 60 -1.17 -4.15 4.75
C PRO A 60 -0.74 -4.00 3.29
N TRP A 61 -0.21 -5.07 2.70
CA TRP A 61 0.09 -5.13 1.26
C TRP A 61 -1.19 -5.28 0.43
N LEU A 62 -2.08 -4.29 0.52
CA LEU A 62 -3.35 -4.21 -0.17
C LEU A 62 -3.48 -2.85 -0.86
N SER A 63 -4.38 -2.75 -1.84
CA SER A 63 -4.68 -1.45 -2.45
C SER A 63 -5.29 -0.50 -1.40
N TYR A 64 -5.04 0.80 -1.55
CA TYR A 64 -5.62 1.79 -0.65
C TYR A 64 -7.15 1.70 -0.59
N SER A 65 -7.83 1.35 -1.69
CA SER A 65 -9.28 1.14 -1.69
C SER A 65 -9.71 -0.05 -0.84
N ALA A 66 -8.99 -1.17 -0.89
CA ALA A 66 -9.26 -2.34 -0.05
C ALA A 66 -9.01 -2.02 1.44
N VAL A 67 -7.93 -1.30 1.76
CA VAL A 67 -7.66 -0.83 3.13
C VAL A 67 -8.81 0.03 3.64
N ARG A 68 -9.26 1.00 2.84
CA ARG A 68 -10.38 1.88 3.24
C ARG A 68 -11.68 1.13 3.46
N TRP A 69 -11.98 0.14 2.62
CA TRP A 69 -13.15 -0.70 2.83
C TRP A 69 -13.02 -1.55 4.11
N LEU A 70 -11.83 -2.12 4.36
CA LEU A 70 -11.57 -2.88 5.59
C LEU A 70 -11.68 -2.00 6.85
N ASP A 71 -11.24 -0.74 6.81
CA ASP A 71 -11.41 0.21 7.93
C ASP A 71 -12.89 0.42 8.32
N GLU A 72 -13.84 0.19 7.41
CA GLU A 72 -15.28 0.33 7.67
C GLU A 72 -15.91 -0.91 8.33
N VAL A 73 -15.31 -2.09 8.14
CA VAL A 73 -15.89 -3.37 8.58
C VAL A 73 -15.13 -4.05 9.71
N LEU A 74 -13.86 -3.68 9.94
CA LEU A 74 -13.07 -4.23 11.03
C LEU A 74 -13.41 -3.54 12.35
N HIS A 75 -13.64 -4.34 13.38
CA HIS A 75 -13.87 -3.89 14.74
C HIS A 75 -13.43 -4.98 15.73
N PRO A 76 -13.32 -4.70 17.05
CA PRO A 76 -12.86 -5.67 18.06
C PRO A 76 -13.69 -6.96 18.21
N GLY A 77 -14.84 -7.06 17.52
CA GLY A 77 -15.65 -8.29 17.48
C GLY A 77 -15.35 -9.19 16.28
N VAL A 78 -14.50 -8.75 15.34
CA VAL A 78 -14.09 -9.51 14.17
C VAL A 78 -12.88 -10.36 14.50
N ARG A 79 -12.85 -11.59 13.97
CA ARG A 79 -11.68 -12.48 13.96
C ARG A 79 -11.20 -12.63 12.53
N VAL A 80 -9.90 -12.47 12.31
CA VAL A 80 -9.28 -12.53 10.99
C VAL A 80 -8.42 -13.77 10.88
N PHE A 81 -8.49 -14.42 9.73
CA PHE A 81 -7.57 -15.48 9.33
C PHE A 81 -6.80 -15.03 8.08
N GLU A 82 -5.49 -15.25 8.05
CA GLU A 82 -4.59 -14.82 6.97
C GLU A 82 -3.68 -15.96 6.51
N TYR A 83 -3.53 -16.10 5.19
CA TYR A 83 -2.48 -16.92 4.59
C TYR A 83 -1.28 -16.05 4.24
N GLY A 84 -0.10 -16.42 4.74
CA GLY A 84 1.09 -15.57 4.76
C GLY A 84 1.05 -14.59 5.94
N SER A 85 2.22 -14.07 6.31
CA SER A 85 2.35 -13.16 7.45
C SER A 85 3.32 -12.00 7.19
N GLY A 86 3.15 -10.90 7.92
CA GLY A 86 4.05 -9.74 7.81
C GLY A 86 3.39 -8.40 8.18
N SER A 87 3.54 -7.41 7.29
CA SER A 87 3.02 -6.05 7.52
C SER A 87 1.50 -6.00 7.69
N SER A 88 0.78 -6.84 6.94
CA SER A 88 -0.67 -7.00 7.06
C SER A 88 -1.07 -7.60 8.41
N THR A 89 -0.36 -8.61 8.90
CA THR A 89 -0.56 -9.17 10.25
C THR A 89 -0.41 -8.07 11.32
N SER A 90 0.65 -7.26 11.23
CA SER A 90 0.89 -6.13 12.15
C SER A 90 -0.22 -5.08 12.06
N TRP A 91 -0.73 -4.82 10.86
CA TRP A 91 -1.85 -3.89 10.65
C TRP A 91 -3.14 -4.40 11.27
N PHE A 92 -3.50 -5.68 11.05
CA PHE A 92 -4.67 -6.30 11.69
C PHE A 92 -4.55 -6.34 13.21
N ALA A 93 -3.36 -6.64 13.74
CA ALA A 93 -3.07 -6.70 15.17
C ALA A 93 -3.06 -5.33 15.87
N TRP A 94 -3.22 -4.23 15.13
CA TRP A 94 -3.26 -2.90 15.72
C TRP A 94 -4.39 -2.80 16.76
N PRO A 95 -4.12 -2.23 17.97
CA PRO A 95 -5.11 -2.18 19.04
C PRO A 95 -6.45 -1.56 18.59
N GLY A 96 -7.54 -2.27 18.88
CA GLY A 96 -8.90 -1.84 18.57
C GLY A 96 -9.37 -2.14 17.14
N ARG A 97 -8.54 -2.73 16.28
CA ARG A 97 -8.92 -3.07 14.90
C ARG A 97 -9.68 -4.40 14.81
N VAL A 98 -9.15 -5.46 15.39
CA VAL A 98 -9.77 -6.80 15.41
C VAL A 98 -9.68 -7.41 16.80
N GLY A 99 -10.59 -8.34 17.10
CA GLY A 99 -10.55 -9.10 18.34
C GLY A 99 -9.45 -10.16 18.31
N GLU A 100 -9.25 -10.81 17.16
CA GLU A 100 -8.21 -11.82 16.98
C GLU A 100 -7.67 -11.85 15.54
N ILE A 101 -6.38 -12.16 15.39
CA ILE A 101 -5.73 -12.49 14.11
C ILE A 101 -4.98 -13.81 14.20
N VAL A 102 -5.23 -14.72 13.26
CA VAL A 102 -4.42 -15.93 13.08
C VAL A 102 -3.84 -15.91 11.68
N SER A 103 -2.51 -15.86 11.58
CA SER A 103 -1.79 -15.95 10.30
C SER A 103 -1.06 -17.27 10.20
N VAL A 104 -1.03 -17.89 9.01
CA VAL A 104 -0.20 -19.07 8.74
C VAL A 104 0.98 -18.71 7.86
N GLU A 105 2.18 -19.10 8.26
CA GLU A 105 3.42 -18.84 7.53
C GLU A 105 4.14 -20.15 7.20
N HIS A 106 4.58 -20.29 5.96
CA HIS A 106 5.28 -21.49 5.50
C HIS A 106 6.80 -21.34 5.52
N ASP A 107 7.31 -20.12 5.28
CA ASP A 107 8.74 -19.85 5.29
C ASP A 107 9.25 -19.75 6.73
N ALA A 108 10.07 -20.73 7.13
CA ALA A 108 10.60 -20.80 8.49
C ALA A 108 11.55 -19.63 8.84
N ALA A 109 12.32 -19.16 7.86
CA ALA A 109 13.28 -18.08 8.07
C ALA A 109 12.58 -16.73 8.21
N TRP A 110 11.51 -16.50 7.45
CA TRP A 110 10.64 -15.34 7.57
C TRP A 110 9.87 -15.38 8.88
N PHE A 111 9.24 -16.52 9.21
CA PHE A 111 8.53 -16.72 10.47
C PHE A 111 9.38 -16.36 11.68
N ALA A 112 10.65 -16.79 11.70
CA ALA A 112 11.58 -16.53 12.79
C ALA A 112 11.91 -15.03 12.99
N GLN A 113 11.66 -14.19 11.98
CA GLN A 113 11.89 -12.74 12.04
C GLN A 113 10.66 -11.95 12.50
N LEU A 114 9.48 -12.57 12.53
CA LEU A 114 8.23 -11.87 12.79
C LEU A 114 7.87 -11.84 14.28
N PRO A 115 7.47 -10.67 14.81
CA PRO A 115 6.91 -10.61 16.16
C PRO A 115 5.52 -11.24 16.17
N GLN A 116 5.18 -11.90 17.28
CA GLN A 116 3.84 -12.41 17.50
C GLN A 116 2.87 -11.25 17.81
N PRO A 117 1.65 -11.24 17.23
CA PRO A 117 0.67 -10.23 17.52
C PRO A 117 0.11 -10.38 18.94
N ALA A 118 -0.16 -9.27 19.63
CA ALA A 118 -0.61 -9.30 21.02
C ALA A 118 -2.04 -9.88 21.20
N ASN A 119 -2.85 -9.83 20.14
CA ASN A 119 -4.23 -10.31 20.10
C ASN A 119 -4.38 -11.55 19.21
N GLY A 120 -3.35 -12.38 19.05
CA GLY A 120 -3.43 -13.51 18.14
C GLY A 120 -2.15 -14.31 18.06
N GLU A 121 -1.95 -14.98 16.93
CA GLU A 121 -0.73 -15.74 16.67
C GLU A 121 -0.39 -15.85 15.19
N ILE A 122 0.90 -16.01 14.92
CA ILE A 122 1.41 -16.48 13.64
C ILE A 122 1.82 -17.93 13.87
N ARG A 123 1.31 -18.85 13.05
CA ARG A 123 1.66 -20.27 13.10
C ARG A 123 2.57 -20.62 11.94
N HIS A 124 3.73 -21.21 12.24
CA HIS A 124 4.55 -21.84 11.20
C HIS A 124 3.92 -23.16 10.75
N VAL A 125 3.53 -23.24 9.49
CA VAL A 125 2.94 -24.42 8.85
C VAL A 125 3.69 -24.68 7.55
N PRO A 126 4.67 -25.60 7.52
CA PRO A 126 5.40 -25.91 6.30
C PRO A 126 4.45 -26.49 5.23
N CYS A 127 4.77 -26.23 3.97
CA CYS A 127 4.11 -26.93 2.87
C CYS A 127 4.45 -28.42 2.97
N ALA A 128 3.49 -29.24 3.39
CA ALA A 128 3.56 -30.69 3.17
C ALA A 128 3.46 -30.97 1.65
N ASP A 129 3.81 -32.19 1.24
CA ASP A 129 3.84 -32.65 -0.16
C ASP A 129 2.73 -32.03 -1.02
N GLY A 130 3.10 -31.58 -2.22
CA GLY A 130 2.29 -30.71 -3.06
C GLY A 130 0.93 -31.30 -3.40
N TRP A 131 -0.12 -30.48 -3.33
CA TRP A 131 -1.45 -30.81 -3.88
C TRP A 131 -1.48 -30.74 -5.42
N TRP A 132 -0.35 -30.37 -6.03
CA TRP A 132 -0.18 -30.21 -7.47
C TRP A 132 1.08 -30.95 -7.89
N ASP A 133 0.88 -32.11 -8.53
CA ASP A 133 1.93 -32.99 -9.05
C ASP A 133 2.33 -32.66 -10.50
N GLY A 134 2.01 -31.45 -11.00
CA GLY A 134 2.20 -31.10 -12.41
C GLY A 134 1.05 -31.52 -13.31
#